data_AF-M0C2U9-F1
#
_entry.id   AF-M0C2U9-F1
#
_cell.length_a   1.000
_cell.length_b   1.000
_cell.length_c   1.000
_cell.angle_alpha   90.00
_cell.angle_beta   90.00
_cell.angle_gamma   90.00
#
_symmetry.space_group_name_H-M   'P 1'
#
loop_
_entity.id
_entity.type
_entity.pdbx_description
1 polymer ?
#
loop_
_entity_poly.entity_id
_entity_poly.type
_entity_poly.pdbx_seq_one_letter_code
_entity_poly.pdbx_strand_id
1 'polypeptide(L)' 'NKIKAVVSACNDVPKLIAAARAVLEHDDLTHEQRKEIAETLSTRATTFEIEQSVDVNQD' A
#
# COMPACT_ATOMS: atom_id res chain seq x y z
N ASN A 1 11.68 27.71 -5.58
CA ASN A 1 10.54 27.84 -6.52
C ASN A 1 9.41 26.91 -6.07
N LYS A 2 8.37 27.43 -5.41
CA LYS A 2 7.32 26.63 -4.74
C LYS A 2 6.51 25.72 -5.70
N ILE A 3 6.34 26.12 -6.96
CA ILE A 3 5.56 25.36 -7.94
C ILE A 3 6.24 24.06 -8.37
N LYS A 4 7.57 24.04 -8.51
CA LYS A 4 8.32 22.81 -8.82
C LYS A 4 8.19 21.75 -7.73
N ALA A 5 8.14 22.14 -6.46
CA ALA A 5 7.99 21.22 -5.35
C ALA A 5 6.59 20.57 -5.32
N VAL A 6 5.55 21.35 -5.62
CA VAL A 6 4.17 20.86 -5.74
C VAL A 6 4.03 19.87 -6.91
N VAL A 7 4.56 20.21 -8.09
CA VAL A 7 4.48 19.34 -9.27
C VAL A 7 5.30 18.06 -9.08
N SER A 8 6.44 18.12 -8.38
CA SER A 8 7.21 16.92 -8.01
C SER A 8 6.39 16.01 -7.11
N ALA A 9 5.83 16.55 -6.01
CA ALA A 9 5.02 15.77 -5.07
C ALA A 9 3.81 15.09 -5.75
N CYS A 10 3.17 15.76 -6.71
CA CYS A 10 2.08 15.17 -7.50
C CYS A 10 2.52 13.97 -8.36
N ASN A 11 3.77 13.93 -8.82
CA ASN A 11 4.34 12.78 -9.54
C ASN A 11 4.89 11.69 -8.62
N ASP A 12 5.24 12.05 -7.39
CA ASP A 12 5.90 11.15 -6.44
C ASP A 12 4.90 10.31 -5.64
N VAL A 13 3.72 10.86 -5.34
CA VAL A 13 2.66 10.12 -4.62
C VAL A 13 2.15 8.90 -5.42
N PRO A 14 1.80 8.99 -6.72
CA PRO A 14 1.38 7.82 -7.48
C PRO A 14 2.45 6.72 -7.57
N LYS A 15 3.73 7.12 -7.66
CA LYS A 15 4.86 6.17 -7.67
C LYS A 15 5.03 5.48 -6.32
N LEU A 16 4.87 6.22 -5.22
CA LEU A 16 4.88 5.66 -3.87
C LEU A 16 3.76 4.63 -3.69
N ILE A 17 2.54 4.94 -4.14
CA ILE A 17 1.40 4.01 -4.08
C ILE A 17 1.68 2.74 -4.88
N ALA A 18 2.23 2.88 -6.09
CA ALA A 18 2.57 1.74 -6.94
C ALA A 18 3.65 0.85 -6.29
N ALA A 19 4.69 1.46 -5.69
CA ALA A 19 5.73 0.73 -4.99
C ALA A 19 5.20 0.03 -3.72
N ALA A 20 4.37 0.73 -2.94
CA ALA A 20 3.70 0.17 -1.77
C ALA A 20 2.84 -1.05 -2.12
N ARG A 21 2.06 -0.94 -3.21
CA ARG A 21 1.24 -2.05 -3.72
C ARG A 21 2.09 -3.25 -4.10
N ALA A 22 3.18 -3.04 -4.85
CA ALA A 22 4.08 -4.12 -5.25
C ALA A 22 4.71 -4.85 -4.05
N VAL A 23 4.99 -4.13 -2.96
CA VAL A 23 5.47 -4.75 -1.71
C VAL A 23 4.35 -5.58 -1.06
N LEU A 24 3.14 -5.03 -0.91
CA LEU A 24 2.02 -5.70 -0.22
C LEU A 24 1.48 -6.93 -0.97
N GLU A 25 1.60 -6.95 -2.30
CA GLU A 25 1.18 -8.07 -3.14
C GLU A 25 2.21 -9.22 -3.17
N HIS A 26 3.40 -9.03 -2.60
CA HIS A 26 4.46 -10.03 -2.64
C HIS A 26 4.07 -11.34 -1.94
N ASP A 27 4.26 -12.48 -2.61
CA ASP A 27 3.78 -13.79 -2.16
C ASP A 27 4.45 -14.29 -0.88
N ASP A 28 5.71 -13.91 -0.63
CA ASP A 28 6.46 -14.31 0.58
C ASP A 28 6.02 -13.61 1.88
N LEU A 29 5.08 -12.66 1.81
CA LEU A 29 4.57 -12.01 3.01
C LEU A 29 3.41 -12.78 3.63
N THR A 30 3.54 -13.11 4.91
CA THR A 30 2.40 -13.55 5.72
C THR A 30 1.35 -12.43 5.82
N HIS A 31 0.10 -12.79 6.15
CA HIS A 31 -0.96 -11.80 6.33
C HIS A 31 -0.60 -10.73 7.38
N GLU A 32 -0.05 -11.15 8.52
CA GLU A 32 0.39 -10.23 9.57
C GLU A 32 1.48 -9.27 9.08
N GLN A 33 2.47 -9.76 8.33
CA GLN A 33 3.51 -8.89 7.76
C GLN A 33 2.93 -7.89 6.75
N ARG A 34 1.98 -8.30 5.89
CA ARG A 34 1.30 -7.35 4.98
C ARG A 34 0.56 -6.29 5.76
N LYS A 35 -0.10 -6.66 6.86
CA LYS A 35 -0.84 -5.74 7.71
C LYS A 35 0.11 -4.72 8.38
N GLU A 36 1.20 -5.17 9.00
CA GLU A 36 2.19 -4.28 9.61
C GLU A 36 2.80 -3.29 8.59
N ILE A 37 3.12 -3.79 7.39
CA ILE A 37 3.65 -2.96 6.30
C ILE A 37 2.58 -1.96 5.82
N ALA A 38 1.33 -2.39 5.68
CA ALA A 38 0.23 -1.52 5.25
C ALA A 38 -0.05 -0.41 6.26
N GLU A 39 -0.01 -0.71 7.56
CA GLU A 39 -0.11 0.29 8.63
C GLU A 39 1.05 1.29 8.58
N THR A 40 2.28 0.80 8.34
CA THR A 40 3.48 1.63 8.24
C THR A 40 3.46 2.54 7.01
N LEU A 41 2.96 2.05 5.87
CA LEU A 41 2.87 2.80 4.61
C LEU A 41 1.66 3.73 4.56
N SER A 42 0.68 3.51 5.43
CA SER A 42 -0.46 4.40 5.58
C SER A 42 -0.02 5.74 6.17
N THR A 43 -0.42 6.81 5.52
CA THR A 43 -0.13 8.19 5.94
C THR A 43 -1.42 8.99 5.95
N ARG A 44 -1.37 10.25 6.41
CA ARG A 44 -2.54 11.15 6.37
C ARG A 44 -3.13 11.36 4.96
N ALA A 45 -2.35 11.09 3.91
CA ALA A 45 -2.75 11.28 2.52
C ALA A 45 -3.21 9.99 1.83
N THR A 46 -2.93 8.80 2.38
CA THR A 46 -3.21 7.51 1.74
C THR A 46 -3.31 6.41 2.80
N THR A 47 -4.34 5.58 2.69
CA THR A 47 -4.53 4.41 3.56
C THR A 47 -4.44 3.15 2.72
N PHE A 48 -3.81 2.10 3.27
CA PHE A 48 -3.77 0.76 2.69
C PHE A 48 -4.52 -0.20 3.60
N GLU A 49 -5.51 -0.90 3.05
CA GLU A 49 -6.32 -1.88 3.78
C GLU A 49 -6.03 -3.27 3.20
N ILE A 50 -5.82 -4.26 4.08
CA ILE A 50 -5.55 -5.65 3.70
C ILE A 50 -6.81 -6.47 3.96
N GLU A 51 -7.47 -6.90 2.89
CA GLU A 51 -8.62 -7.80 2.98
C GLU A 51 -8.15 -9.27 2.92
N GLN A 52 -8.66 -10.10 3.82
CA GLN A 52 -8.48 -11.55 3.77
C GLN A 52 -9.85 -12.21 3.65
N SER A 53 -10.08 -12.91 2.55
CA SER A 53 -11.27 -13.74 2.35
C SER A 53 -10.93 -15.20 2.60
N VAL A 54 -11.70 -15.86 3.45
CA VAL A 54 -11.64 -17.31 3.67
C VAL A 54 -12.84 -17.93 2.96
N ASP A 55 -12.58 -18.68 1.90
CA ASP A 55 -13.62 -19.44 1.20
C ASP A 55 -13.73 -20.83 1.85
N VAL A 56 -14.86 -21.11 2.50
CA VAL A 56 -15.13 -22.42 3.12
C VAL A 56 -16.06 -23.19 2.19
N ASN A 57 -15.50 -24.12 1.41
CA ASN A 57 -16.29 -25.12 0.70
C ASN A 57 -16.59 -26.29 1.65
N GLN A 58 -17.85 -26.44 2.06
CA GLN A 58 -18.35 -27.69 2.64
C GLN A 58 -18.87 -28.58 1.51
N ASP A 59 -18.28 -29.79 1.38
CA ASP A 59 -18.83 -30.93 0.63
C ASP A 59 -19.88 -31.66 1.49
#